data_AF-A0A355WB40-F1
#
_entry.id   AF-A0A355WB40-F1
#
_cell.length_a   1.000
_cell.length_b   1.000
_cell.length_c   1.000
_cell.angle_alpha   90.00
_cell.angle_beta   90.00
_cell.angle_gamma   90.00
#
_symmetry.space_group_name_H-M   'P 1'
#
loop_
_entity.id
_entity.type
_entity.pdbx_description
1 polymer ?
#
loop_
_entity_poly.entity_id
_entity_poly.type
_entity_poly.pdbx_seq_one_letter_code
_entity_poly.pdbx_strand_id
1 'polypeptide(L)' 'MSEKIKTSISLDKEVYDKIQEMAIADDRNFSQFVNKILKEYLNQKE' A
#
# COMPACT_ATOMS: atom_id res chain seq x y z
N MET A 1 -10.70 -1.27 17.23
CA MET A 1 -10.12 -0.23 16.35
C MET A 1 -8.74 -0.70 15.95
N SER A 2 -8.40 -0.76 14.66
CA SER A 2 -7.03 -1.06 14.24
C SER A 2 -6.20 0.22 14.32
N GLU A 3 -5.16 0.23 15.14
CA GLU A 3 -4.24 1.36 15.25
C GLU A 3 -3.46 1.54 13.95
N LYS A 4 -3.39 2.77 13.46
CA LYS A 4 -2.60 3.13 12.27
C LYS A 4 -1.27 3.72 12.74
N ILE A 5 -0.17 3.04 12.45
CA ILE A 5 1.18 3.55 12.71
C ILE A 5 1.64 4.36 11.50
N LYS A 6 2.15 5.57 11.72
CA LYS A 6 2.81 6.36 10.66
C LYS A 6 4.24 5.87 10.51
N THR A 7 4.58 5.37 9.33
CA THR A 7 5.91 4.83 9.03
C THR A 7 6.45 5.49 7.77
N SER A 8 7.75 5.81 7.79
CA SER A 8 8.48 6.25 6.60
C SER A 8 9.16 5.05 5.95
N ILE A 9 8.96 4.87 4.65
CA ILE A 9 9.61 3.82 3.85
C ILE A 9 10.16 4.43 2.57
N SER A 10 11.27 3.89 2.09
CA SER A 10 11.81 4.22 0.78
C SER A 10 11.28 3.23 -0.25
N LEU A 11 10.78 3.75 -1.37
CA LEU A 11 10.31 2.96 -2.51
C LEU A 11 11.01 3.48 -3.76
N ASP A 12 11.34 2.58 -4.68
CA ASP A 12 11.80 2.99 -6.00
C ASP A 12 10.70 3.80 -6.69
N LYS A 13 11.11 4.82 -7.47
CA LYS A 13 10.16 5.73 -8.13
C LYS A 13 9.14 4.97 -8.99
N GLU A 14 9.59 3.98 -9.75
CA GLU A 14 8.70 3.16 -10.59
C GLU A 14 7.64 2.41 -9.77
N VAL A 15 8.05 1.88 -8.61
CA VAL A 15 7.13 1.16 -7.71
C VAL A 15 6.13 2.13 -7.08
N TYR A 16 6.60 3.30 -6.63
CA TYR A 16 5.75 4.34 -6.07
C TYR A 16 4.68 4.80 -7.07
N ASP A 17 5.11 5.16 -8.29
CA ASP A 17 4.23 5.66 -9.35
C ASP A 17 3.14 4.61 -9.67
N LYS A 18 3.54 3.35 -9.84
CA LYS A 18 2.60 2.25 -10.13
C LYS A 18 1.60 2.03 -9.00
N ILE A 19 2.04 2.04 -7.74
CA ILE A 19 1.15 1.91 -6.57
C ILE A 19 0.17 3.08 -6.52
N GLN A 20 0.63 4.29 -6.83
CA GLN A 20 -0.23 5.48 -6.85
C GLN A 20 -1.28 5.41 -7.95
N GLU A 21 -0.94 4.99 -9.17
CA GLU A 21 -1.89 4.79 -10.26
C GLU A 21 -2.95 3.74 -9.89
N MET A 22 -2.53 2.61 -9.30
CA MET A 22 -3.45 1.56 -8.86
C MET A 22 -4.36 2.04 -7.73
N ALA A 23 -3.86 2.88 -6.82
CA ALA A 23 -4.67 3.46 -5.74
C ALA A 23 -5.76 4.40 -6.28
N ILE A 24 -5.41 5.25 -7.26
CA ILE A 24 -6.37 6.13 -7.94
C ILE A 24 -7.45 5.32 -8.66
N ALA A 25 -7.06 4.26 -9.37
CA ALA A 25 -8.00 3.37 -10.05
C ALA A 25 -8.94 2.61 -9.10
N ASP A 26 -8.52 2.33 -7.86
CA ASP A 26 -9.32 1.64 -6.81
C ASP A 26 -10.09 2.63 -5.90
N ASP A 27 -10.12 3.93 -6.23
CA ASP A 27 -10.71 5.03 -5.44
C ASP A 27 -10.18 5.08 -3.98
N ARG A 28 -8.88 4.87 -3.82
CA ARG A 28 -8.21 4.81 -2.50
C ARG A 28 -7.01 5.75 -2.44
N ASN A 29 -6.67 6.17 -1.22
CA ASN A 29 -5.38 6.85 -1.02
C ASN A 29 -4.21 5.85 -1.01
N PHE A 30 -3.02 6.37 -1.27
CA PHE A 30 -1.78 5.61 -1.33
C PHE A 30 -1.58 4.71 -0.10
N SER A 31 -1.69 5.26 1.12
CA SER A 31 -1.51 4.47 2.35
C SER A 31 -2.53 3.33 2.50
N GLN A 32 -3.79 3.55 2.12
CA GLN A 32 -4.82 2.50 2.14
C GLN A 32 -4.50 1.39 1.14
N PHE A 33 -4.03 1.75 -0.05
CA PHE A 33 -3.70 0.79 -1.09
C PHE A 33 -2.43 0.00 -0.77
N VAL A 34 -1.37 0.66 -0.27
CA VAL A 34 -0.17 0.00 0.26
C VAL A 34 -0.54 -0.99 1.36
N ASN A 35 -1.40 -0.61 2.31
CA ASN A 35 -1.86 -1.52 3.36
C ASN A 35 -2.63 -2.73 2.81
N LYS A 36 -3.42 -2.57 1.74
CA LYS A 36 -4.11 -3.68 1.08
C LYS A 36 -3.10 -4.65 0.47
N ILE A 37 -2.15 -4.15 -0.33
CA ILE A 37 -1.09 -4.97 -0.95
C ILE A 37 -0.30 -5.72 0.12
N LEU A 38 0.13 -5.04 1.20
CA LEU A 38 0.90 -5.66 2.26
C LEU A 38 0.11 -6.76 2.99
N LYS A 39 -1.18 -6.54 3.26
CA LYS A 39 -2.05 -7.57 3.85
C LYS A 39 -2.23 -8.77 2.92
N GLU A 40 -2.46 -8.54 1.63
CA GLU A 40 -2.59 -9.62 0.65
C GLU A 40 -1.29 -10.44 0.55
N TYR A 41 -0.14 -9.77 0.52
CA TYR A 41 1.17 -10.44 0.48
C TYR A 41 1.45 -11.26 1.74
N LEU A 42 1.11 -10.74 2.93
CA LEU A 42 1.29 -11.46 4.19
C LEU A 42 0.35 -12.67 4.28
N ASN A 43 -0.92 -12.51 3.89
CA ASN A 43 -1.90 -13.59 3.89
C ASN A 43 -1.58 -14.72 2.88
N GLN A 44 -0.81 -14.45 1.83
CA GLN A 44 -0.35 -15.48 0.88
C GLN A 44 0.83 -16.31 1.41
N LYS A 45 1.49 -15.88 2.49
CA LYS A 45 2.64 -16.56 3.08
C LYS A 45 2.32 -17.40 4.31
N GLU A 46 1.07 -17.38 4.76
CA GLU A 46 0.49 -18.33 5.72
C GLU A 46 -0.23 -19.45 4.97
#